data_AF-A0A432VZ52-F1
#
_entry.id   AF-A0A432VZ52-F1
#
_cell.length_a   1.000
_cell.length_b   1.000
_cell.length_c   1.000
_cell.angle_alpha   90.00
_cell.angle_beta   90.00
_cell.angle_gamma   90.00
#
_symmetry.space_group_name_H-M   'P 1'
#
loop_
_entity.id
_entity.type
_entity.pdbx_description
1 polymer ?
#
loop_
_entity_poly.entity_id
_entity_poly.type
_entity_poly.pdbx_seq_one_letter_code
_entity_poly.pdbx_strand_id
1 'polypeptide(L)'
;MRLFRVTRLFSPQFPQELATDIPAIDSYLQQIEQELPGRKALRCQMLEEVRDHLLEHHSQLVASGESSDLAAEQVTTQFGDPIQYGRTLRRDKLIKFAKIFSISTLAFIAITLFMGWSYTPTEYPLVETPGFWTRLFVPMLNAPLFALLMSYTMSFVVVKAKPDPKSASHVYVDRKKKYAALYIVLYMSALAVIAILGIFNIGMFRNMHPLVSAAFAILSVLTVYWNRIPWNSYDLKDDTLIVRSVFRETQIPLVQIISIKVKRYWIDRFSGLDSRSLMIQWRTSTGQVQRLQLPLNDSMHNADRLQAKLYSALEHPQ
;
A
#
# COMPACT_ATOMS: atom_id res chain seq x y z
N MET A 1 -0.36 10.99 -28.49
CA MET A 1 0.78 10.60 -27.63
C MET A 1 0.30 9.80 -26.43
N ARG A 2 0.92 8.65 -26.14
CA ARG A 2 0.54 7.75 -25.03
C ARG A 2 0.99 8.34 -23.67
N LEU A 3 0.14 9.14 -23.02
CA LEU A 3 0.38 9.79 -21.71
C LEU A 3 0.97 8.86 -20.64
N PHE A 4 0.65 7.57 -20.67
CA PHE A 4 1.19 6.59 -19.72
C PHE A 4 2.71 6.37 -19.87
N ARG A 5 3.33 6.68 -21.02
CA ARG A 5 4.79 6.58 -21.19
C ARG A 5 5.55 7.56 -20.29
N VAL A 6 4.92 8.67 -19.88
CA VAL A 6 5.48 9.61 -18.90
C VAL A 6 5.70 8.92 -17.55
N THR A 7 4.90 7.91 -17.22
CA THR A 7 5.09 7.15 -15.98
C THR A 7 6.32 6.24 -15.99
N ARG A 8 6.98 6.04 -17.15
CA ARG A 8 8.14 5.17 -17.36
C ARG A 8 9.50 5.88 -17.38
N LEU A 9 9.53 7.21 -17.21
CA LEU A 9 10.72 8.07 -17.42
C LEU A 9 12.01 7.57 -16.75
N PHE A 10 11.91 6.92 -15.59
CA PHE A 10 13.07 6.50 -14.80
C PHE A 10 13.56 5.07 -15.08
N SER A 11 12.84 4.27 -15.87
CA SER A 11 13.26 2.93 -16.27
C SER A 11 12.45 2.48 -17.48
N PRO A 12 12.90 2.75 -18.71
CA PRO A 12 12.16 2.38 -19.92
C PRO A 12 12.34 0.91 -20.30
N GLN A 13 13.43 0.25 -19.88
CA GLN A 13 13.82 -1.08 -20.34
C GLN A 13 13.02 -2.22 -19.68
N PHE A 14 13.02 -3.37 -20.36
CA PHE A 14 12.50 -4.64 -19.85
C PHE A 14 13.31 -5.09 -18.62
N PRO A 15 12.66 -5.59 -17.55
CA PRO A 15 13.38 -6.10 -16.39
C PRO A 15 14.12 -7.40 -16.70
N GLN A 16 15.45 -7.37 -16.69
CA GLN A 16 16.29 -8.56 -16.91
C GLN A 16 16.02 -9.69 -15.89
N GLU A 17 15.54 -9.37 -14.70
CA GLU A 17 15.15 -10.34 -13.65
C GLU A 17 13.97 -11.25 -14.08
N LEU A 18 13.27 -10.91 -15.17
CA LEU A 18 12.16 -11.68 -15.71
C LEU A 18 12.53 -12.55 -16.91
N ALA A 19 13.77 -12.49 -17.40
CA ALA A 19 14.22 -13.30 -18.52
C ALA A 19 14.08 -14.80 -18.18
N THR A 20 13.54 -15.57 -19.13
CA THR A 20 13.29 -17.01 -18.95
C THR A 20 14.24 -17.90 -19.74
N ASP A 21 15.13 -17.30 -20.56
CA ASP A 21 15.98 -17.97 -21.53
C ASP A 21 15.18 -18.72 -22.63
N ILE A 22 13.86 -18.49 -22.72
CA ILE A 22 12.95 -19.03 -23.74
C ILE A 22 12.48 -17.88 -24.65
N PRO A 23 12.99 -17.76 -25.89
CA PRO A 23 12.78 -16.58 -26.74
C PRO A 23 11.31 -16.22 -27.00
N ALA A 24 10.43 -17.22 -27.19
CA ALA A 24 9.01 -16.98 -27.43
C ALA A 24 8.31 -16.37 -26.21
N ILE A 25 8.60 -16.88 -25.00
CA ILE A 25 8.05 -16.38 -23.74
C ILE A 25 8.61 -14.98 -23.43
N ASP A 26 9.92 -14.77 -23.62
CA ASP A 26 10.56 -13.47 -23.41
C ASP A 26 9.99 -12.40 -24.36
N SER A 27 9.79 -12.73 -25.64
CA SER A 27 9.14 -11.84 -26.61
C SER A 27 7.71 -11.50 -26.19
N TYR A 28 6.94 -12.49 -25.74
CA TYR A 28 5.58 -12.30 -25.24
C TYR A 28 5.52 -11.35 -24.04
N LEU A 29 6.39 -11.57 -23.04
CA LEU A 29 6.48 -10.72 -21.84
C LEU A 29 6.94 -9.29 -22.18
N GLN A 30 7.85 -9.12 -23.14
CA GLN A 30 8.28 -7.81 -23.62
C GLN A 30 7.13 -7.05 -24.30
N GLN A 31 6.27 -7.73 -25.06
CA GLN A 31 5.10 -7.10 -25.68
C GLN A 31 4.08 -6.63 -24.63
N ILE A 32 3.83 -7.43 -23.58
CA ILE A 32 2.98 -7.00 -22.46
C ILE A 32 3.60 -5.79 -21.77
N GLU A 33 4.90 -5.85 -21.44
CA GLU A 33 5.65 -4.77 -20.77
C GLU A 33 5.46 -3.42 -21.47
N GLN A 34 5.48 -3.39 -22.80
CA GLN A 34 5.35 -2.17 -23.59
C GLN A 34 4.02 -1.42 -23.34
N GLU A 35 2.98 -2.14 -22.93
CA GLU A 35 1.67 -1.57 -22.64
C GLU A 35 1.51 -1.16 -21.15
N LEU A 36 2.41 -1.59 -20.26
CA LEU A 36 2.31 -1.36 -18.82
C LEU A 36 2.81 0.04 -18.37
N PRO A 37 2.14 0.65 -17.37
CA PRO A 37 2.57 1.91 -16.75
C PRO A 37 3.49 1.69 -15.55
N GLY A 38 4.14 2.77 -15.11
CA GLY A 38 4.84 2.86 -13.83
C GLY A 38 6.32 2.46 -13.85
N ARG A 39 6.89 2.37 -12.64
CA ARG A 39 8.32 2.07 -12.42
C ARG A 39 8.64 0.60 -12.67
N LYS A 40 9.94 0.29 -12.88
CA LYS A 40 10.48 -1.07 -13.08
C LYS A 40 9.86 -2.09 -12.12
N ALA A 41 9.88 -1.78 -10.82
CA ALA A 41 9.40 -2.69 -9.77
C ALA A 41 7.91 -3.06 -9.91
N LEU A 42 7.05 -2.12 -10.34
CA LEU A 42 5.63 -2.41 -10.55
C LEU A 42 5.45 -3.30 -11.78
N ARG A 43 6.14 -2.98 -12.87
CA ARG A 43 6.13 -3.79 -14.09
C ARG A 43 6.64 -5.20 -13.82
N CYS A 44 7.72 -5.34 -13.03
CA CYS A 44 8.21 -6.63 -12.56
C CYS A 44 7.10 -7.41 -11.88
N GLN A 45 6.47 -6.81 -10.85
CA GLN A 45 5.42 -7.49 -10.08
C GLN A 45 4.25 -7.94 -10.97
N MET A 46 3.83 -7.12 -11.93
CA MET A 46 2.70 -7.43 -12.81
C MET A 46 3.02 -8.52 -13.83
N LEU A 47 4.28 -8.61 -14.28
CA LEU A 47 4.72 -9.60 -15.26
C LEU A 47 5.16 -10.90 -14.60
N GLU A 48 5.53 -10.89 -13.32
CA GLU A 48 6.02 -12.07 -12.59
C GLU A 48 4.94 -13.16 -12.53
N GLU A 49 3.69 -12.80 -12.21
CA GLU A 49 2.56 -13.73 -12.22
C GLU A 49 2.31 -14.34 -13.61
N VAL A 50 2.39 -13.51 -14.65
CA VAL A 50 2.23 -13.98 -16.04
C VAL A 50 3.37 -14.92 -16.43
N ARG A 51 4.62 -14.56 -16.11
CA ARG A 51 5.79 -15.38 -16.37
C ARG A 51 5.67 -16.73 -15.69
N ASP A 52 5.32 -16.74 -14.41
CA ASP A 52 5.26 -17.96 -13.62
C ASP A 52 4.18 -18.92 -14.18
N HIS A 53 3.02 -18.39 -14.61
CA HIS A 53 2.00 -19.19 -15.29
C HIS A 53 2.44 -19.73 -16.66
N LEU A 54 3.13 -18.90 -17.46
CA LEU A 54 3.66 -19.34 -18.76
C LEU A 54 4.70 -20.45 -18.58
N LEU A 55 5.59 -20.33 -17.58
CA LEU A 55 6.60 -21.34 -17.27
C LEU A 55 6.00 -22.63 -16.72
N GLU A 56 4.98 -22.53 -15.87
CA GLU A 56 4.26 -23.69 -15.35
C GLU A 56 3.61 -24.49 -16.48
N HIS A 57 2.84 -23.83 -17.35
CA HIS A 57 2.23 -24.49 -18.51
C HIS A 57 3.26 -25.04 -19.50
N HIS A 58 4.35 -24.29 -19.74
CA HIS A 58 5.45 -24.75 -20.58
C HIS A 58 6.05 -26.06 -20.04
N SER A 59 6.33 -26.11 -18.74
CA SER A 59 6.88 -27.31 -18.10
C SER A 59 5.94 -28.52 -18.19
N GLN A 60 4.62 -28.30 -18.13
CA GLN A 60 3.61 -29.35 -18.26
C GLN A 60 3.59 -29.93 -19.68
N LEU A 61 3.65 -29.09 -20.72
CA LEU A 61 3.69 -29.54 -22.11
C LEU A 61 4.99 -30.28 -22.45
N VAL A 62 6.13 -29.78 -21.96
CA VAL A 62 7.42 -30.48 -22.11
C VAL A 62 7.38 -31.84 -21.41
N ALA A 63 6.80 -31.93 -20.21
CA ALA A 63 6.62 -33.19 -19.50
C ALA A 63 5.67 -34.16 -20.25
N SER A 64 4.74 -33.63 -21.06
CA SER A 64 3.85 -34.43 -21.91
C SER A 64 4.50 -34.92 -23.21
N GLY A 65 5.76 -34.55 -23.48
CA GLY A 65 6.56 -35.01 -24.61
C GLY A 65 6.67 -34.03 -25.78
N GLU A 66 6.16 -32.80 -25.64
CA GLU A 66 6.36 -31.75 -26.65
C GLU A 66 7.80 -31.21 -26.61
N SER A 67 8.30 -30.73 -27.76
CA SER A 67 9.58 -30.02 -27.79
C SER A 67 9.44 -28.66 -27.10
N SER A 68 10.52 -28.21 -26.44
CA SER A 68 10.52 -26.94 -25.67
C SER A 68 10.07 -25.74 -26.50
N ASP A 69 10.44 -25.69 -27.78
CA ASP A 69 10.10 -24.57 -28.68
C ASP A 69 8.62 -24.58 -29.06
N LEU A 70 8.08 -25.75 -29.43
CA LEU A 70 6.65 -25.89 -29.75
C LEU A 70 5.77 -25.63 -28.53
N ALA A 71 6.17 -26.15 -27.36
CA ALA A 71 5.49 -25.89 -26.10
C ALA A 71 5.45 -24.38 -25.80
N ALA A 72 6.52 -23.63 -26.08
CA ALA A 72 6.58 -22.20 -25.82
C ALA A 72 5.67 -21.39 -26.77
N GLU A 73 5.62 -21.75 -28.05
CA GLU A 73 4.69 -21.15 -29.02
C GLU A 73 3.23 -21.46 -28.68
N GLN A 74 2.96 -22.72 -28.29
CA GLN A 74 1.62 -23.16 -27.92
C GLN A 74 1.11 -22.43 -26.68
N VAL A 75 1.93 -22.32 -25.63
CA VAL A 75 1.55 -21.63 -24.39
C VAL A 75 1.29 -20.15 -24.62
N THR A 76 2.17 -19.47 -25.36
CA THR A 76 1.98 -18.03 -25.65
C THR A 76 0.76 -17.77 -26.52
N THR A 77 0.44 -18.67 -27.45
CA THR A 77 -0.79 -18.60 -28.27
C THR A 77 -2.04 -18.85 -27.44
N GLN A 78 -2.02 -19.84 -26.54
CA GLN A 78 -3.15 -20.16 -25.65
C GLN A 78 -3.44 -19.03 -24.65
N PHE A 79 -2.40 -18.32 -24.19
CA PHE A 79 -2.55 -17.17 -23.30
C PHE A 79 -3.24 -15.96 -23.98
N GLY A 80 -3.27 -15.92 -25.31
CA GLY A 80 -3.95 -14.91 -26.11
C GLY A 80 -3.09 -13.67 -26.41
N ASP A 81 -3.73 -12.62 -26.96
CA ASP A 81 -3.02 -11.43 -27.45
C ASP A 81 -2.31 -10.65 -26.31
N PRO A 82 -0.97 -10.56 -26.33
CA PRO A 82 -0.19 -9.89 -25.27
C PRO A 82 -0.51 -8.39 -25.18
N ILE A 83 -0.85 -7.75 -26.30
CA ILE A 83 -1.20 -6.32 -26.31
C ILE A 83 -2.53 -6.13 -25.59
N GLN A 84 -3.55 -6.94 -25.89
CA GLN A 84 -4.83 -6.85 -25.19
C GLN A 84 -4.69 -7.12 -23.69
N TYR A 85 -3.93 -8.15 -23.32
CA TYR A 85 -3.68 -8.47 -21.92
C TYR A 85 -2.99 -7.31 -21.18
N GLY A 86 -1.92 -6.75 -21.76
CA GLY A 86 -1.24 -5.58 -21.21
C GLY A 86 -2.14 -4.35 -21.08
N ARG A 87 -3.07 -4.13 -22.02
CA ARG A 87 -4.07 -3.04 -21.94
C ARG A 87 -5.07 -3.25 -20.81
N THR A 88 -5.50 -4.49 -20.56
CA THR A 88 -6.40 -4.83 -19.45
C THR A 88 -5.72 -4.54 -18.12
N LEU A 89 -4.49 -5.05 -17.92
CA LEU A 89 -3.68 -4.78 -16.73
C LEU A 89 -3.46 -3.28 -16.50
N ARG A 90 -3.19 -2.52 -17.56
CA ARG A 90 -3.08 -1.05 -17.49
C ARG A 90 -4.41 -0.42 -17.05
N ARG A 91 -5.54 -0.87 -17.59
CA ARG A 91 -6.87 -0.34 -17.27
C ARG A 91 -7.16 -0.50 -15.78
N ASP A 92 -6.83 -1.65 -15.19
CA ASP A 92 -7.01 -1.89 -13.76
C ASP A 92 -6.21 -0.91 -12.89
N LYS A 93 -4.96 -0.63 -13.28
CA LYS A 93 -4.14 0.38 -12.59
C LYS A 93 -4.68 1.79 -12.76
N LEU A 94 -5.21 2.14 -13.93
CA LEU A 94 -5.85 3.43 -14.18
C LEU A 94 -7.15 3.60 -13.39
N ILE A 95 -7.95 2.54 -13.24
CA ILE A 95 -9.14 2.56 -12.39
C ILE A 95 -8.75 2.81 -10.93
N LYS A 96 -7.70 2.12 -10.44
CA LYS A 96 -7.14 2.37 -9.10
C LYS A 96 -6.67 3.82 -8.94
N PHE A 97 -5.94 4.35 -9.93
CA PHE A 97 -5.51 5.76 -9.96
C PHE A 97 -6.70 6.72 -9.88
N ALA A 98 -7.71 6.56 -10.74
CA ALA A 98 -8.88 7.43 -10.76
C ALA A 98 -9.64 7.41 -9.43
N LYS A 99 -9.80 6.23 -8.83
CA LYS A 99 -10.43 6.08 -7.52
C LYS A 99 -9.69 6.85 -6.43
N ILE A 100 -8.36 6.67 -6.34
CA ILE A 100 -7.54 7.37 -5.33
C ILE A 100 -7.55 8.87 -5.60
N PHE A 101 -7.60 9.30 -6.86
CA PHE A 101 -7.62 10.70 -7.25
C PHE A 101 -8.89 11.37 -6.75
N SER A 102 -10.05 10.76 -7.00
CA SER A 102 -11.33 11.29 -6.53
C SER A 102 -11.40 11.35 -5.01
N ILE A 103 -10.97 10.30 -4.31
CA ILE A 103 -10.96 10.25 -2.84
C ILE A 103 -10.03 11.32 -2.26
N SER A 104 -8.80 11.42 -2.79
CA SER A 104 -7.79 12.38 -2.29
C SER A 104 -8.19 13.82 -2.56
N THR A 105 -8.81 14.09 -3.72
CA THR A 105 -9.33 15.43 -4.07
C THR A 105 -10.43 15.83 -3.09
N LEU A 106 -11.42 14.97 -2.90
CA LEU A 106 -12.54 15.23 -1.99
C LEU A 106 -12.06 15.39 -0.53
N ALA A 107 -11.14 14.55 -0.08
CA ALA A 107 -10.56 14.65 1.25
C ALA A 107 -9.82 15.98 1.45
N PHE A 108 -9.01 16.40 0.47
CA PHE A 108 -8.28 17.66 0.54
C PHE A 108 -9.21 18.87 0.53
N ILE A 109 -10.25 18.85 -0.32
CA ILE A 109 -11.27 19.90 -0.35
C ILE A 109 -12.01 19.97 0.98
N ALA A 110 -12.43 18.84 1.55
CA ALA A 110 -13.12 18.79 2.83
C ALA A 110 -12.25 19.34 3.97
N ILE A 111 -10.97 18.96 4.02
CA ILE A 111 -10.01 19.49 5.00
C ILE A 111 -9.82 21.00 4.81
N THR A 112 -9.68 21.47 3.57
CA THR A 112 -9.53 22.90 3.24
C THR A 112 -10.75 23.71 3.68
N LEU A 113 -11.96 23.22 3.39
CA LEU A 113 -13.22 23.83 3.82
C LEU A 113 -13.33 23.88 5.34
N PHE A 114 -13.00 22.78 6.01
CA PHE A 114 -12.98 22.72 7.47
C PHE A 114 -11.98 23.72 8.07
N MET A 115 -10.78 23.81 7.49
CA MET A 115 -9.76 24.77 7.91
C MET A 115 -10.24 26.22 7.72
N GLY A 116 -10.82 26.54 6.56
CA GLY A 116 -11.37 27.87 6.27
C GLY A 116 -12.53 28.25 7.18
N TRP A 117 -13.37 27.29 7.57
CA TRP A 117 -14.45 27.51 8.54
C TRP A 117 -13.93 27.72 9.97
N SER A 118 -12.89 26.98 10.37
CA SER A 118 -12.30 27.06 11.72
C SER A 118 -11.40 28.28 11.96
N TYR A 119 -11.26 29.14 10.95
CA TYR A 119 -10.43 30.33 11.01
C TYR A 119 -11.09 31.41 11.88
N THR A 120 -10.36 31.93 12.86
CA THR A 120 -10.82 33.09 13.66
C THR A 120 -10.13 34.36 13.14
N PRO A 121 -10.88 35.40 12.73
CA PRO A 121 -10.29 36.69 12.38
C PRO A 121 -9.58 37.26 13.60
N THR A 122 -8.25 37.37 13.52
CA THR A 122 -7.43 38.04 14.53
C THR A 122 -7.54 39.55 14.34
N GLU A 123 -7.81 40.28 15.42
CA GLU A 123 -7.99 41.74 15.45
C GLU A 123 -6.74 42.57 15.10
N TYR A 124 -5.60 41.94 14.78
CA TYR A 124 -4.35 42.65 14.48
C TYR A 124 -4.24 42.99 12.98
N PRO A 125 -4.28 44.28 12.59
CA PRO A 125 -4.42 44.72 11.19
C PRO A 125 -3.09 44.82 10.42
N LEU A 126 -1.99 44.25 10.91
CA LEU A 126 -0.64 44.50 10.38
C LEU A 126 -0.29 43.74 9.08
N VAL A 127 -1.14 42.81 8.65
CA VAL A 127 -0.96 42.07 7.39
C VAL A 127 -2.32 41.97 6.72
N GLU A 128 -2.45 42.45 5.48
CA GLU A 128 -3.64 42.23 4.66
C GLU A 128 -3.92 40.71 4.61
N THR A 129 -4.90 40.26 5.40
CA THR A 129 -5.30 38.86 5.32
C THR A 129 -5.98 38.66 3.97
N PRO A 130 -5.51 37.74 3.12
CA PRO A 130 -6.17 37.46 1.85
C PRO A 130 -7.67 37.24 2.08
N GLY A 131 -8.54 37.73 1.20
CA GLY A 131 -9.98 37.52 1.32
C GLY A 131 -10.37 36.06 1.56
N PHE A 132 -11.56 35.82 2.12
CA PHE A 132 -12.10 34.47 2.34
C PHE A 132 -11.93 33.56 1.11
N TRP A 133 -12.21 34.13 -0.07
CA TRP A 133 -12.08 33.42 -1.35
C TRP A 133 -10.65 33.07 -1.70
N THR A 134 -9.65 33.93 -1.52
CA THR A 134 -8.25 33.57 -1.81
C THR A 134 -7.72 32.52 -0.83
N ARG A 135 -8.20 32.49 0.41
CA ARG A 135 -7.86 31.45 1.41
C ARG A 135 -8.44 30.07 1.11
N LEU A 136 -9.62 29.99 0.50
CA LEU A 136 -10.24 28.71 0.15
C LEU A 136 -9.94 28.27 -1.28
N PHE A 137 -9.94 29.22 -2.22
CA PHE A 137 -9.82 28.94 -3.65
C PHE A 137 -8.41 28.49 -4.02
N VAL A 138 -7.36 29.12 -3.48
CA VAL A 138 -5.97 28.73 -3.78
C VAL A 138 -5.68 27.29 -3.32
N PRO A 139 -6.02 26.87 -2.09
CA PRO A 139 -5.83 25.46 -1.71
C PRO A 139 -6.79 24.50 -2.43
N MET A 140 -8.03 24.90 -2.73
CA MET A 140 -8.93 24.08 -3.57
C MET A 140 -8.35 23.83 -4.97
N LEU A 141 -7.70 24.82 -5.58
CA LEU A 141 -6.97 24.66 -6.85
C LEU A 141 -5.73 23.77 -6.72
N ASN A 142 -5.16 23.65 -5.52
CA ASN A 142 -4.07 22.72 -5.23
C ASN A 142 -4.54 21.29 -4.96
N ALA A 143 -5.84 21.07 -4.70
CA ALA A 143 -6.40 19.75 -4.42
C ALA A 143 -6.17 18.74 -5.58
N PRO A 144 -6.37 19.09 -6.86
CA PRO A 144 -6.03 18.22 -7.99
C PRO A 144 -4.55 17.88 -8.06
N LEU A 145 -3.65 18.82 -7.74
CA LEU A 145 -2.20 18.57 -7.76
C LEU A 145 -1.81 17.57 -6.68
N PHE A 146 -2.30 17.78 -5.45
CA PHE A 146 -2.11 16.86 -4.34
C PHE A 146 -2.67 15.47 -4.67
N ALA A 147 -3.90 15.40 -5.17
CA ALA A 147 -4.54 14.15 -5.54
C ALA A 147 -3.79 13.44 -6.67
N LEU A 148 -3.26 14.16 -7.65
CA LEU A 148 -2.46 13.60 -8.73
C LEU A 148 -1.18 12.97 -8.20
N LEU A 149 -0.48 13.65 -7.28
CA LEU A 149 0.74 13.12 -6.65
C LEU A 149 0.46 11.87 -5.82
N MET A 150 -0.58 11.90 -4.99
CA MET A 150 -0.98 10.78 -4.14
C MET A 150 -1.40 9.56 -4.96
N SER A 151 -2.25 9.75 -5.97
CA SER A 151 -2.69 8.69 -6.86
C SER A 151 -1.55 8.12 -7.69
N TYR A 152 -0.65 8.97 -8.17
CA TYR A 152 0.52 8.51 -8.90
C TYR A 152 1.40 7.63 -8.01
N THR A 153 1.67 8.09 -6.79
CA THR A 153 2.52 7.38 -5.84
C THR A 153 1.90 6.03 -5.47
N MET A 154 0.62 6.00 -5.10
CA MET A 154 -0.05 4.79 -4.63
C MET A 154 -0.36 3.78 -5.73
N SER A 155 -0.54 4.22 -6.99
CA SER A 155 -0.87 3.32 -8.10
C SER A 155 0.35 2.88 -8.92
N PHE A 156 1.39 3.71 -9.03
CA PHE A 156 2.51 3.49 -9.95
C PHE A 156 3.89 3.39 -9.30
N VAL A 157 4.02 3.76 -8.02
CA VAL A 157 5.30 3.76 -7.29
C VAL A 157 5.33 2.74 -6.17
N VAL A 158 4.26 2.63 -5.39
CA VAL A 158 4.17 1.66 -4.30
C VAL A 158 3.91 0.27 -4.87
N VAL A 159 4.79 -0.66 -4.55
CA VAL A 159 4.77 -2.06 -5.01
C VAL A 159 4.64 -2.97 -3.80
N LYS A 160 3.92 -4.07 -3.96
CA LYS A 160 3.78 -5.11 -2.92
C LYS A 160 5.15 -5.66 -2.56
N ALA A 161 5.38 -5.92 -1.28
CA ALA A 161 6.60 -6.57 -0.82
C ALA A 161 6.64 -8.02 -1.34
N LYS A 162 7.75 -8.42 -1.95
CA LYS A 162 7.94 -9.80 -2.39
C LYS A 162 7.98 -10.74 -1.19
N PRO A 163 7.40 -11.94 -1.25
CA PRO A 163 7.60 -12.94 -0.19
C PRO A 163 9.09 -13.24 -0.02
N ASP A 164 9.58 -13.25 1.23
CA ASP A 164 10.96 -13.69 1.51
C ASP A 164 10.94 -15.21 1.73
N PRO A 165 11.55 -16.02 0.84
CA PRO A 165 11.58 -17.47 0.98
C PRO A 165 12.42 -17.92 2.19
N LYS A 166 13.43 -17.15 2.59
CA LYS A 166 14.30 -17.50 3.73
C LYS A 166 13.62 -17.31 5.07
N SER A 167 12.63 -16.42 5.11
CA SER A 167 11.90 -16.06 6.33
C SER A 167 10.41 -16.36 6.20
N ALA A 168 10.04 -17.51 5.60
CA ALA A 168 8.67 -17.83 5.21
C ALA A 168 7.64 -17.82 6.37
N SER A 169 8.07 -17.94 7.62
CA SER A 169 7.25 -17.82 8.83
C SER A 169 7.19 -16.41 9.42
N HIS A 170 8.08 -15.52 8.99
CA HIS A 170 8.24 -14.17 9.54
C HIS A 170 7.62 -13.13 8.61
N VAL A 171 6.69 -12.35 9.15
CA VAL A 171 6.03 -11.23 8.48
C VAL A 171 6.56 -9.94 9.06
N TYR A 172 7.14 -9.11 8.20
CA TYR A 172 7.78 -7.87 8.61
C TYR A 172 7.72 -6.81 7.52
N VAL A 173 7.87 -5.56 7.93
CA VAL A 173 8.10 -4.43 7.02
C VAL A 173 9.60 -4.20 6.87
N ASP A 174 10.05 -3.99 5.63
CA ASP A 174 11.43 -3.64 5.32
C ASP A 174 11.97 -2.50 6.21
N ARG A 175 13.23 -2.61 6.65
CA ARG A 175 13.87 -1.59 7.50
C ARG A 175 13.80 -0.20 6.87
N LYS A 176 13.99 -0.09 5.55
CA LYS A 176 13.89 1.18 4.81
C LYS A 176 12.49 1.82 4.94
N LYS A 177 11.43 1.01 4.86
CA LYS A 177 10.04 1.48 5.02
C LYS A 177 9.75 1.86 6.49
N LYS A 178 10.32 1.13 7.47
CA LYS A 178 10.25 1.51 8.89
C LYS A 178 10.91 2.86 9.15
N TYR A 179 12.11 3.09 8.61
CA TYR A 179 12.80 4.38 8.72
C TYR A 179 12.06 5.50 8.00
N ALA A 180 11.49 5.24 6.83
CA ALA A 180 10.64 6.21 6.15
C ALA A 180 9.39 6.57 6.96
N ALA A 181 8.73 5.58 7.57
CA ALA A 181 7.62 5.82 8.48
C ALA A 181 8.06 6.65 9.70
N LEU A 182 9.19 6.29 10.33
CA LEU A 182 9.77 7.03 11.45
C LEU A 182 10.05 8.49 11.07
N TYR A 183 10.69 8.71 9.91
CA TYR A 183 10.98 10.03 9.39
C TYR A 183 9.69 10.84 9.18
N ILE A 184 8.64 10.24 8.60
CA ILE A 184 7.35 10.89 8.43
C ILE A 184 6.74 11.25 9.79
N VAL A 185 6.85 10.39 10.82
CA VAL A 185 6.39 10.71 12.18
C VAL A 185 7.10 11.96 12.70
N LEU A 186 8.43 11.96 12.65
CA LEU A 186 9.27 13.03 13.18
C LEU A 186 9.02 14.34 12.43
N TYR A 187 8.96 14.28 11.10
CA TYR A 187 8.69 15.43 10.24
C TYR A 187 7.30 16.02 10.50
N MET A 188 6.25 15.19 10.55
CA MET A 188 4.89 15.65 10.82
C MET A 188 4.73 16.18 12.24
N SER A 189 5.41 15.57 13.22
CA SER A 189 5.42 16.06 14.61
C SER A 189 6.13 17.40 14.71
N ALA A 190 7.25 17.58 14.00
CA ALA A 190 7.96 18.85 13.95
C ALA A 190 7.10 19.95 13.28
N LEU A 191 6.47 19.64 12.13
CA LEU A 191 5.53 20.56 11.48
C LEU A 191 4.36 20.93 12.39
N ALA A 192 3.82 19.96 13.14
CA ALA A 192 2.74 20.20 14.08
C ALA A 192 3.17 21.12 15.24
N VAL A 193 4.35 20.92 15.81
CA VAL A 193 4.91 21.81 16.85
C VAL A 193 5.16 23.21 16.29
N ILE A 194 5.75 23.33 15.09
CA ILE A 194 5.97 24.60 14.41
C ILE A 194 4.63 25.32 14.18
N ALA A 195 3.60 24.59 13.76
CA ALA A 195 2.26 25.13 13.54
C ALA A 195 1.59 25.61 14.83
N ILE A 196 1.70 24.86 15.94
CA ILE A 196 1.18 25.26 17.26
C ILE A 196 1.92 26.50 17.77
N LEU A 197 3.24 26.57 17.61
CA LEU A 197 4.07 27.67 18.08
C LEU A 197 4.01 28.91 17.16
N GLY A 198 3.34 28.82 16.01
CA GLY A 198 3.23 29.91 15.05
C GLY A 198 4.57 30.32 14.40
N ILE A 199 5.61 29.47 14.51
CA ILE A 199 6.95 29.75 13.99
C ILE A 199 6.90 29.65 12.45
N PHE A 200 7.58 30.56 11.75
CA PHE A 200 7.63 30.68 10.27
C PHE A 200 6.41 31.25 9.55
N ASN A 201 5.38 31.72 10.25
CA ASN A 201 4.29 32.43 9.58
C ASN A 201 3.64 31.60 8.45
N ILE A 202 3.62 30.26 8.58
CA ILE A 202 3.06 29.34 7.60
C ILE A 202 1.54 29.59 7.57
N GLY A 203 1.12 30.41 6.60
CA GLY A 203 0.00 31.35 6.65
C GLY A 203 -1.42 30.80 6.79
N MET A 204 -1.61 29.52 7.12
CA MET A 204 -2.93 29.00 7.51
C MET A 204 -3.05 28.69 9.00
N PHE A 205 -2.00 28.23 9.69
CA PHE A 205 -2.10 27.79 11.09
C PHE A 205 -1.98 28.91 12.12
N ARG A 206 -1.34 30.04 11.77
CA ARG A 206 -1.17 31.19 12.67
C ARG A 206 -2.49 31.77 13.17
N ASN A 207 -3.53 31.67 12.34
CA ASN A 207 -4.84 32.26 12.59
C ASN A 207 -5.93 31.20 12.87
N MET A 208 -5.53 29.93 12.99
CA MET A 208 -6.42 28.88 13.50
C MET A 208 -6.47 28.96 15.02
N HIS A 209 -7.64 28.69 15.59
CA HIS A 209 -7.77 28.59 17.04
C HIS A 209 -6.75 27.55 17.58
N PRO A 210 -5.99 27.84 18.66
CA PRO A 210 -4.93 26.95 19.16
C PRO A 210 -5.39 25.51 19.41
N LEU A 211 -6.65 25.33 19.86
CA LEU A 211 -7.25 24.00 20.03
C LEU A 211 -7.39 23.22 18.72
N VAL A 212 -7.66 23.88 17.60
CA VAL A 212 -7.78 23.24 16.29
C VAL A 212 -6.40 22.83 15.78
N SER A 213 -5.39 23.70 15.94
CA SER A 213 -3.99 23.35 15.66
C SER A 213 -3.50 22.18 16.51
N ALA A 214 -3.84 22.17 17.81
CA ALA A 214 -3.55 21.05 18.71
C ALA A 214 -4.30 19.77 18.30
N ALA A 215 -5.57 19.87 17.89
CA ALA A 215 -6.33 18.71 17.40
C ALA A 215 -5.74 18.12 16.12
N PHE A 216 -5.31 18.96 15.16
CA PHE A 216 -4.61 18.50 13.95
C PHE A 216 -3.27 17.86 14.26
N ALA A 217 -2.50 18.42 15.20
CA ALA A 217 -1.26 17.84 15.67
C ALA A 217 -1.48 16.46 16.29
N ILE A 218 -2.44 16.35 17.22
CA ILE A 218 -2.82 15.11 17.89
C ILE A 218 -3.32 14.09 16.85
N LEU A 219 -4.21 14.47 15.94
CA LEU A 219 -4.71 13.59 14.88
C LEU A 219 -3.60 13.11 13.96
N SER A 220 -2.64 13.96 13.60
CA SER A 220 -1.50 13.60 12.76
C SER A 220 -0.60 12.58 13.47
N VAL A 221 -0.24 12.85 14.74
CA VAL A 221 0.54 11.94 15.57
C VAL A 221 -0.21 10.63 15.79
N LEU A 222 -1.51 10.68 16.08
CA LEU A 222 -2.36 9.49 16.27
C LEU A 222 -2.48 8.68 14.98
N THR A 223 -2.66 9.31 13.82
CA THR A 223 -2.77 8.60 12.53
C THR A 223 -1.48 7.85 12.22
N VAL A 224 -0.35 8.48 12.50
CA VAL A 224 0.96 7.91 12.28
C VAL A 224 1.27 6.80 13.31
N TYR A 225 0.92 7.01 14.57
CA TYR A 225 1.09 6.03 15.65
C TYR A 225 0.15 4.82 15.50
N TRP A 226 -1.10 5.06 15.15
CA TRP A 226 -2.10 4.03 14.88
C TRP A 226 -1.84 3.27 13.59
N ASN A 227 -0.97 3.77 12.72
CA ASN A 227 -0.42 2.97 11.65
C ASN A 227 0.54 1.93 12.24
N ARG A 228 -0.02 0.84 12.79
CA ARG A 228 0.70 -0.26 13.46
C ARG A 228 1.52 -1.12 12.50
N ILE A 229 1.33 -0.97 11.19
CA ILE A 229 1.95 -1.80 10.15
C ILE A 229 3.50 -1.75 10.18
N PRO A 230 4.16 -0.59 10.14
CA PRO A 230 5.63 -0.52 10.24
C PRO A 230 6.19 -1.03 11.58
N TRP A 231 5.36 -1.01 12.62
CA TRP A 231 5.76 -1.25 14.01
C TRP A 231 5.57 -2.70 14.44
N ASN A 232 4.76 -3.46 13.71
CA ASN A 232 4.46 -4.84 14.00
C ASN A 232 5.34 -5.79 13.19
N SER A 233 5.74 -6.89 13.83
CA SER A 233 6.26 -8.08 13.15
C SER A 233 5.56 -9.31 13.71
N TYR A 234 5.29 -10.27 12.85
CA TYR A 234 4.62 -11.50 13.22
C TYR A 234 5.53 -12.66 12.88
N ASP A 235 5.56 -13.67 13.73
CA ASP A 235 6.34 -14.89 13.51
C ASP A 235 5.47 -16.09 13.83
N LEU A 236 5.62 -17.15 13.05
CA LEU A 236 4.91 -18.41 13.24
C LEU A 236 5.94 -19.51 13.51
N LYS A 237 6.11 -19.87 14.78
CA LYS A 237 7.07 -20.89 15.22
C LYS A 237 6.34 -21.98 16.00
N ASP A 238 6.56 -23.23 15.62
CA ASP A 238 6.12 -24.40 16.40
C ASP A 238 4.66 -24.27 16.88
N ASP A 239 3.75 -24.03 15.94
CA ASP A 239 2.31 -23.80 16.17
C ASP A 239 1.96 -22.69 17.14
N THR A 240 2.85 -21.71 17.29
CA THR A 240 2.62 -20.50 18.08
C THR A 240 2.80 -19.27 17.20
N LEU A 241 1.77 -18.43 17.18
CA LEU A 241 1.79 -17.12 16.58
C LEU A 241 2.38 -16.11 17.58
N ILE A 242 3.57 -15.61 17.27
CA ILE A 242 4.26 -14.58 18.04
C ILE A 242 3.98 -13.22 17.38
N VAL A 243 3.23 -12.38 18.07
CA VAL A 243 2.91 -11.02 17.65
C VAL A 243 3.79 -10.04 18.41
N ARG A 244 4.76 -9.44 17.72
CA ARG A 244 5.60 -8.38 18.28
C ARG A 244 5.09 -7.03 17.83
N SER A 245 4.74 -6.20 18.79
CA SER A 245 4.48 -4.77 18.63
C SER A 245 5.51 -3.99 19.43
N VAL A 246 5.59 -2.67 19.23
CA VAL A 246 6.60 -1.81 19.87
C VAL A 246 6.66 -1.96 21.40
N PHE A 247 5.52 -2.22 22.06
CA PHE A 247 5.43 -2.27 23.52
C PHE A 247 5.04 -3.64 24.08
N ARG A 248 4.73 -4.61 23.21
CA ARG A 248 4.16 -5.88 23.65
C ARG A 248 4.50 -6.99 22.69
N GLU A 249 4.98 -8.09 23.25
CA GLU A 249 5.00 -9.39 22.60
C GLU A 249 3.80 -10.21 23.11
N THR A 250 3.02 -10.77 22.20
CA THR A 250 1.90 -11.67 22.52
C THR A 250 2.14 -12.99 21.83
N GLN A 251 2.11 -14.09 22.58
CA GLN A 251 2.24 -15.43 22.03
C GLN A 251 0.86 -16.10 22.07
N ILE A 252 0.43 -16.63 20.92
CA ILE A 252 -0.89 -17.23 20.74
C ILE A 252 -0.68 -18.62 20.14
N PRO A 253 -0.83 -19.69 20.92
CA PRO A 253 -0.85 -21.05 20.38
C PRO A 253 -1.99 -21.18 19.36
N LEU A 254 -1.71 -21.76 18.20
CA LEU A 254 -2.69 -21.91 17.11
C LEU A 254 -3.91 -22.72 17.56
N VAL A 255 -3.69 -23.76 18.38
CA VAL A 255 -4.75 -24.60 18.97
C VAL A 255 -5.72 -23.79 19.83
N GLN A 256 -5.28 -22.67 20.39
CA GLN A 256 -6.14 -21.79 21.20
C GLN A 256 -6.99 -20.84 20.34
N ILE A 257 -6.70 -20.70 19.05
CA ILE A 257 -7.43 -19.81 18.16
C ILE A 257 -8.81 -20.38 17.88
N ILE A 258 -9.84 -19.63 18.26
CA ILE A 258 -11.24 -20.00 18.06
C ILE A 258 -11.75 -19.51 16.71
N SER A 259 -11.36 -18.30 16.31
CA SER A 259 -11.80 -17.74 15.04
C SER A 259 -10.87 -16.66 14.52
N ILE A 260 -10.84 -16.56 13.19
CA ILE A 260 -10.16 -15.49 12.45
C ILE A 260 -11.17 -14.86 11.51
N LYS A 261 -11.47 -13.57 11.72
CA LYS A 261 -12.38 -12.80 10.86
C LYS A 261 -11.62 -11.68 10.16
N VAL A 262 -11.77 -11.58 8.85
CA VAL A 262 -11.28 -10.39 8.12
C VAL A 262 -12.22 -9.24 8.42
N LYS A 263 -11.71 -8.18 9.04
CA LYS A 263 -12.40 -6.90 9.12
C LYS A 263 -11.75 -5.93 8.15
N ARG A 264 -12.58 -5.33 7.29
CA ARG A 264 -12.24 -4.14 6.51
C ARG A 264 -12.85 -2.94 7.23
N TYR A 265 -12.00 -2.14 7.88
CA TYR A 265 -12.46 -0.91 8.51
C TYR A 265 -12.73 0.16 7.45
N TRP A 266 -13.57 1.14 7.79
CA TRP A 266 -13.83 2.25 6.88
C TRP A 266 -12.54 3.04 6.57
N ILE A 267 -11.62 3.12 7.54
CA ILE A 267 -10.28 3.70 7.37
C ILE A 267 -9.43 2.88 6.36
N ASP A 268 -9.61 1.56 6.27
CA ASP A 268 -8.95 0.73 5.26
C ASP A 268 -9.43 1.05 3.83
N ARG A 269 -10.58 1.73 3.66
CA ARG A 269 -11.01 2.22 2.34
C ARG A 269 -10.26 3.48 1.90
N PHE A 270 -9.65 4.21 2.83
CA PHE A 270 -8.89 5.43 2.55
C PHE A 270 -7.38 5.20 2.43
N SER A 271 -6.87 4.11 2.98
CA SER A 271 -5.42 3.85 3.04
C SER A 271 -4.79 3.60 1.67
N GLY A 272 -5.56 3.33 0.60
CA GLY A 272 -5.09 3.14 -0.80
C GLY A 272 -4.17 1.93 -1.04
N LEU A 273 -3.54 1.48 0.03
CA LEU A 273 -2.89 0.21 0.25
C LEU A 273 -3.98 -0.79 0.62
N ASP A 274 -3.92 -2.01 0.09
CA ASP A 274 -4.85 -3.08 0.47
C ASP A 274 -4.52 -3.54 1.91
N SER A 275 -4.84 -2.68 2.88
CA SER A 275 -4.75 -2.98 4.30
C SER A 275 -5.96 -3.82 4.68
N ARG A 276 -5.69 -4.94 5.32
CA ARG A 276 -6.71 -5.84 5.84
C ARG A 276 -6.34 -6.17 7.26
N SER A 277 -7.35 -6.16 8.13
CA SER A 277 -7.13 -6.48 9.52
C SER A 277 -7.73 -7.84 9.84
N LEU A 278 -6.89 -8.77 10.27
CA LEU A 278 -7.36 -10.03 10.84
C LEU A 278 -7.74 -9.79 12.29
N MET A 279 -8.97 -10.13 12.66
CA MET A 279 -9.40 -10.17 14.05
C MET A 279 -9.28 -11.60 14.54
N ILE A 280 -8.25 -11.86 15.35
CA ILE A 280 -8.01 -13.16 15.96
C ILE A 280 -8.69 -13.20 17.32
N GLN A 281 -9.48 -14.24 17.55
CA GLN A 281 -10.04 -14.55 18.86
C GLN A 281 -9.47 -15.87 19.33
N TRP A 282 -8.92 -15.92 20.53
CA TRP A 282 -8.36 -17.13 21.11
C TRP A 282 -8.78 -17.29 22.57
N ARG A 283 -8.80 -18.53 23.04
CA ARG A 283 -9.10 -18.87 24.43
C ARG A 283 -7.80 -19.09 25.18
N THR A 284 -7.58 -18.29 26.21
CA THR A 284 -6.45 -18.48 27.13
C THR A 284 -6.59 -19.77 27.94
N SER A 285 -5.50 -20.25 28.55
CA SER A 285 -5.51 -21.42 29.43
C SER A 285 -6.47 -21.28 30.62
N THR A 286 -6.80 -20.06 31.02
CA THR A 286 -7.79 -19.75 32.08
C THR A 286 -9.25 -19.74 31.56
N GLY A 287 -9.48 -20.07 30.30
CA GLY A 287 -10.80 -20.09 29.67
C GLY A 287 -11.30 -18.72 29.18
N GLN A 288 -10.58 -17.63 29.46
CA GLN A 288 -10.96 -16.30 29.00
C GLN A 288 -10.73 -16.12 27.51
N VAL A 289 -11.72 -15.56 26.80
CA VAL A 289 -11.60 -15.23 25.38
C VAL A 289 -10.93 -13.87 25.22
N GLN A 290 -9.78 -13.86 24.55
CA GLN A 290 -9.07 -12.65 24.19
C GLN A 290 -9.22 -12.34 22.70
N ARG A 291 -9.02 -11.08 22.35
CA ARG A 291 -9.15 -10.57 20.98
C ARG A 291 -7.95 -9.72 20.64
N LEU A 292 -7.42 -9.92 19.44
CA LEU A 292 -6.27 -9.18 18.93
C LEU A 292 -6.52 -8.82 17.48
N GLN A 293 -6.18 -7.57 17.19
CA GLN A 293 -6.20 -7.05 15.85
C GLN A 293 -4.81 -7.20 15.23
N LEU A 294 -4.73 -7.96 14.15
CA LEU A 294 -3.54 -8.18 13.33
C LEU A 294 -3.68 -7.39 12.03
N PRO A 295 -3.15 -6.15 11.97
CA PRO A 295 -3.11 -5.40 10.72
C PRO A 295 -2.09 -6.03 9.77
N LEU A 296 -2.55 -6.42 8.59
CA LEU A 296 -1.75 -6.88 7.47
C LEU A 296 -1.86 -5.89 6.31
N ASN A 297 -0.80 -5.75 5.55
CA ASN A 297 -0.73 -4.86 4.41
C ASN A 297 0.22 -5.44 3.36
N ASP A 298 -0.05 -5.17 2.09
CA ASP A 298 0.81 -5.52 0.95
C ASP A 298 2.26 -5.01 1.05
N SER A 299 2.53 -4.02 1.89
CA SER A 299 3.90 -3.55 2.16
C SER A 299 4.71 -4.46 3.09
N MET A 300 4.07 -5.44 3.75
CA MET A 300 4.70 -6.43 4.62
C MET A 300 5.09 -7.69 3.82
N HIS A 301 6.31 -8.18 4.03
CA HIS A 301 6.76 -9.45 3.47
C HIS A 301 5.95 -10.60 4.07
N ASN A 302 5.62 -11.62 3.27
CA ASN A 302 4.96 -12.86 3.71
C ASN A 302 3.55 -12.69 4.32
N ALA A 303 2.91 -11.52 4.22
CA ALA A 303 1.58 -11.28 4.81
C ALA A 303 0.48 -12.22 4.27
N ASP A 304 0.49 -12.51 2.97
CA ASP A 304 -0.46 -13.47 2.38
C ASP A 304 -0.19 -14.90 2.85
N ARG A 305 1.07 -15.30 2.94
CA ARG A 305 1.46 -16.64 3.41
C ARG A 305 1.06 -16.87 4.86
N LEU A 306 1.26 -15.88 5.73
CA LEU A 306 0.81 -15.96 7.12
C LEU A 306 -0.71 -16.11 7.20
N GLN A 307 -1.44 -15.31 6.43
CA GLN A 307 -2.90 -15.42 6.40
C GLN A 307 -3.34 -16.80 5.94
N ALA A 308 -2.79 -17.32 4.85
CA ALA A 308 -3.12 -18.65 4.35
C ALA A 308 -2.84 -19.75 5.40
N LYS A 309 -1.68 -19.71 6.05
CA LYS A 309 -1.31 -20.65 7.13
C LYS A 309 -2.24 -20.58 8.34
N LEU A 310 -2.66 -19.38 8.72
CA LEU A 310 -3.59 -19.19 9.83
C LEU A 310 -4.99 -19.74 9.52
N TYR A 311 -5.45 -19.62 8.27
CA TYR A 311 -6.70 -20.23 7.83
C TYR A 311 -6.62 -21.75 7.75
N SER A 312 -5.54 -22.29 7.18
CA SER A 312 -5.36 -23.75 7.11
C SER A 312 -5.30 -24.40 8.50
N ALA A 313 -4.67 -23.74 9.48
CA ALA A 313 -4.62 -24.23 10.87
C ALA A 313 -5.99 -24.23 11.57
N LEU A 314 -6.94 -23.40 11.12
CA LEU A 314 -8.31 -23.40 11.62
C LEU A 314 -9.18 -24.48 10.97
N GLU A 315 -8.97 -24.75 9.69
CA GLU A 315 -9.74 -25.75 8.92
C GLU A 315 -9.29 -27.18 9.23
N HIS A 316 -8.01 -27.36 9.57
CA HIS A 316 -7.43 -28.63 9.98
C HIS A 316 -6.75 -28.51 11.35
N PRO A 317 -7.52 -28.53 12.46
CA PRO A 317 -6.94 -28.59 13.79
C PRO A 317 -6.17 -29.91 13.93
N GLN A 318 -4.86 -29.82 14.19
CA GLN A 318 -3.99 -30.99 14.43
C GLN A 318 -4.29 -31.67 15.77
#